data_AF-A0A926SFN3-F1
#
_entry.id   AF-A0A926SFN3-F1
#
_cell.length_a   1.000
_cell.length_b   1.000
_cell.length_c   1.000
_cell.angle_alpha   90.00
_cell.angle_beta   90.00
_cell.angle_gamma   90.00
#
_symmetry.space_group_name_H-M   'P 1'
#
loop_
_entity.id
_entity.type
_entity.pdbx_description
1 polymer ?
#
loop_
_entity_poly.entity_id
_entity_poly.type
_entity_poly.pdbx_seq_one_letter_code
_entity_poly.pdbx_strand_id
1 'polypeptide(L)'
;MIQDNSAANYLVDRDELLRIRSLRLLTSGRDYVFFALQVDYQGKLNPEIDVAAFCAPEGISYAARWELDEGDLYKALGDLRKKGIVVSISS
;
A
#
# COMPACT_ATOMS: atom_id res chain seq x y z
N MET A 1 28.98 -21.73 -13.74
CA MET A 1 28.39 -21.18 -12.50
C MET A 1 27.44 -20.10 -12.95
N ILE A 2 26.14 -20.43 -13.04
CA ILE A 2 25.11 -19.44 -13.31
C ILE A 2 25.01 -18.63 -12.02
N GLN A 3 25.37 -17.35 -12.09
CA GLN A 3 25.09 -16.43 -11.00
C GLN A 3 23.57 -16.40 -10.86
N ASP A 4 23.10 -17.00 -9.77
CA ASP A 4 21.72 -16.88 -9.32
C ASP A 4 21.50 -15.39 -9.07
N ASN A 5 20.95 -14.71 -10.07
CA ASN A 5 20.44 -13.36 -9.93
C ASN A 5 19.13 -13.48 -9.16
N SER A 6 19.24 -13.97 -7.92
CA SER A 6 18.27 -13.70 -6.88
C SER A 6 18.27 -12.18 -6.78
N ALA A 7 17.43 -11.55 -7.62
CA ALA A 7 17.00 -10.19 -7.40
C ALA A 7 16.73 -10.15 -5.92
N ALA A 8 17.52 -9.37 -5.19
CA ALA A 8 17.19 -9.00 -3.84
C ALA A 8 15.86 -8.29 -3.97
N ASN A 9 14.78 -9.06 -3.99
CA ASN A 9 13.42 -8.60 -3.89
C ASN A 9 13.43 -8.02 -2.49
N TYR A 10 13.73 -6.73 -2.40
CA TYR A 10 13.47 -5.93 -1.22
C TYR A 10 11.96 -6.02 -1.03
N LEU A 11 11.54 -7.10 -0.37
CA LEU A 11 10.17 -7.34 0.02
C LEU A 11 9.95 -6.40 1.18
N VAL A 12 9.57 -5.18 0.83
CA VAL A 12 9.18 -4.18 1.81
C VAL A 12 7.96 -4.75 2.52
N ASP A 13 8.13 -5.07 3.81
CA ASP A 13 7.05 -5.50 4.68
C ASP A 13 6.33 -4.29 5.29
N ARG A 14 5.28 -4.57 6.07
CA ARG A 14 4.46 -3.51 6.68
C ARG A 14 5.28 -2.60 7.60
N ASP A 15 6.13 -3.16 8.45
CA ASP A 15 6.87 -2.40 9.44
C ASP A 15 7.96 -1.56 8.78
N GLU A 16 8.59 -2.09 7.72
CA GLU A 16 9.54 -1.34 6.90
C GLU A 16 8.85 -0.17 6.17
N LEU A 17 7.67 -0.39 5.57
CA LEU A 17 6.95 0.67 4.87
C LEU A 17 6.45 1.77 5.83
N LEU A 18 5.99 1.40 7.03
CA LEU A 18 5.63 2.37 8.08
C LEU A 18 6.85 3.16 8.56
N ARG A 19 8.01 2.52 8.71
CA ARG A 19 9.27 3.19 9.05
C ARG A 19 9.73 4.14 7.95
N ILE A 20 9.64 3.74 6.68
CA ILE A 20 9.96 4.60 5.53
C ILE A 20 9.06 5.85 5.53
N ARG A 21 7.77 5.68 5.83
CA ARG A 21 6.82 6.78 5.92
C ARG A 21 7.10 7.71 7.11
N SER A 22 7.39 7.17 8.28
CA SER A 22 7.71 7.99 9.47
C SER A 22 9.00 8.80 9.29
N LEU A 23 9.96 8.26 8.54
CA LEU A 23 11.19 8.96 8.13
C LEU A 23 10.98 9.94 6.97
N ARG A 24 9.75 10.06 6.42
CA ARG A 24 9.40 10.89 5.25
C ARG A 24 10.25 10.58 4.00
N LEU A 25 10.74 9.35 3.88
CA LEU A 25 11.52 8.91 2.74
C LEU A 25 10.64 8.62 1.52
N LEU A 26 9.35 8.35 1.74
CA LEU A 26 8.34 8.21 0.69
C LEU A 26 7.30 9.34 0.79
N THR A 27 7.49 10.39 0.00
CA THR A 27 6.68 11.63 0.06
C THR A 27 5.43 11.58 -0.82
N SER A 28 5.36 10.62 -1.73
CA SER A 28 4.24 10.41 -2.64
C SER A 28 3.20 9.49 -2.01
N GLY A 29 2.04 10.03 -1.65
CA GLY A 29 0.93 9.24 -1.09
C GLY A 29 0.46 8.12 -2.05
N ARG A 30 0.54 8.35 -3.36
CA ARG A 30 0.28 7.33 -4.38
C ARG A 30 1.23 6.14 -4.27
N ASP A 31 2.53 6.39 -4.14
CA ASP A 31 3.53 5.33 -4.13
C ASP A 31 3.46 4.56 -2.80
N TYR A 32 3.17 5.26 -1.70
CA TYR A 32 2.89 4.62 -0.42
C TYR A 32 1.70 3.66 -0.49
N VAL A 33 0.57 4.12 -1.06
CA VAL A 33 -0.62 3.27 -1.24
C VAL A 33 -0.32 2.11 -2.18
N PHE A 34 0.47 2.31 -3.23
CA PHE A 34 0.88 1.22 -4.12
C PHE A 34 1.61 0.09 -3.38
N PHE A 35 2.63 0.43 -2.58
CA PHE A 35 3.36 -0.58 -1.81
C PHE A 35 2.48 -1.21 -0.72
N ALA A 36 1.64 -0.43 -0.05
CA ALA A 36 0.70 -0.95 0.94
C ALA A 36 -0.28 -1.97 0.33
N LEU A 37 -0.78 -1.70 -0.89
CA LEU A 37 -1.61 -2.66 -1.64
C LEU A 37 -0.84 -3.92 -2.05
N GLN A 38 0.43 -3.78 -2.43
CA GLN A 38 1.26 -4.95 -2.72
C GLN A 38 1.48 -5.81 -1.48
N VAL A 39 1.59 -5.21 -0.29
CA VAL A 39 1.73 -5.97 0.97
C VAL A 39 0.43 -6.72 1.32
N ASP A 40 -0.72 -6.02 1.31
CA ASP A 40 -1.99 -6.61 1.76
C ASP A 40 -2.66 -7.51 0.70
N TYR A 41 -2.37 -7.30 -0.58
CA TYR A 41 -3.06 -7.96 -1.70
C TYR A 41 -2.08 -8.58 -2.72
N GLN A 42 -1.02 -9.23 -2.24
CA GLN A 42 -0.04 -9.92 -3.09
C GLN A 42 -0.70 -10.80 -4.16
N GLY A 43 -0.36 -10.55 -5.43
CA GLY A 43 -0.83 -11.35 -6.58
C GLY A 43 -2.28 -11.11 -7.02
N LYS A 44 -3.01 -10.18 -6.38
CA LYS A 44 -4.38 -9.84 -6.80
C LYS A 44 -4.35 -8.72 -7.83
N LEU A 45 -4.89 -8.99 -9.02
CA LEU A 45 -4.99 -7.98 -10.10
C LEU A 45 -6.02 -6.89 -9.77
N ASN A 46 -7.05 -7.24 -8.99
CA ASN A 46 -8.19 -6.37 -8.62
C ASN A 46 -8.66 -6.69 -7.19
N PRO A 47 -7.94 -6.24 -6.15
CA PRO A 47 -8.42 -6.41 -4.79
C PRO A 47 -9.66 -5.53 -4.55
N GLU A 48 -10.68 -6.12 -3.93
CA GLU A 48 -11.71 -5.36 -3.24
C GLU A 48 -11.09 -4.79 -1.96
N ILE A 49 -11.07 -3.46 -1.85
CA ILE A 49 -10.43 -2.74 -0.75
C ILE A 49 -11.53 -2.25 0.18
N ASP A 50 -11.56 -2.78 1.40
CA ASP A 50 -12.31 -2.16 2.49
C ASP A 50 -11.53 -0.93 2.96
N VAL A 51 -11.99 0.24 2.54
CA VAL A 51 -11.35 1.54 2.83
C VAL A 51 -11.27 1.78 4.34
N ALA A 52 -12.33 1.45 5.07
CA ALA A 52 -12.36 1.61 6.51
C ALA A 52 -11.31 0.71 7.14
N ALA A 53 -11.22 -0.57 6.77
CA ALA A 53 -10.21 -1.49 7.31
C ALA A 53 -8.77 -1.14 6.89
N PHE A 54 -8.57 -0.62 5.67
CA PHE A 54 -7.25 -0.25 5.14
C PHE A 54 -6.69 1.00 5.83
N CYS A 55 -7.58 1.94 6.16
CA CYS A 55 -7.26 3.09 6.99
C CYS A 55 -7.31 2.76 8.49
N ALA A 56 -8.05 1.75 8.93
CA ALA A 56 -8.28 1.47 10.36
C ALA A 56 -7.14 0.70 11.04
N PRO A 57 -6.97 0.84 12.35
CA PRO A 57 -6.02 0.06 13.15
C PRO A 57 -6.33 -1.44 13.18
N GLU A 58 -5.30 -2.29 13.21
CA GLU A 58 -5.49 -3.68 13.65
C GLU A 58 -5.85 -3.72 15.14
N GLY A 59 -6.93 -4.42 15.50
CA GLY A 59 -7.30 -4.67 16.90
C GLY A 59 -8.04 -3.54 17.62
N ILE A 60 -8.72 -2.65 16.88
CA ILE A 60 -9.61 -1.55 17.32
C ILE A 60 -9.03 -0.58 18.37
N SER A 61 -8.96 0.70 17.96
CA SER A 61 -8.73 1.92 18.74
C SER A 61 -7.28 2.46 18.75
N TYR A 62 -7.03 3.41 17.83
CA TYR A 62 -5.93 4.41 17.81
C TYR A 62 -4.55 4.11 17.18
N ALA A 63 -4.42 3.26 16.16
CA ALA A 63 -3.27 3.31 15.24
C ALA A 63 -3.58 2.74 13.83
N ALA A 64 -4.04 3.58 12.90
CA ALA A 64 -4.40 3.22 11.53
C ALA A 64 -3.41 2.21 10.86
N ARG A 65 -3.90 1.12 10.21
CA ARG A 65 -3.07 0.01 9.65
C ARG A 65 -1.97 0.54 8.75
N TRP A 66 -2.31 1.53 7.95
CA TRP A 66 -1.37 2.27 7.11
C TRP A 66 -1.31 3.75 7.46
N GLU A 67 -1.81 4.21 8.61
CA GLU A 67 -1.76 5.63 9.00
C GLU A 67 -2.25 6.61 7.92
N LEU A 68 -3.22 6.19 7.09
CA LEU A 68 -3.75 6.98 5.97
C LEU A 68 -5.07 7.64 6.35
N ASP A 69 -5.22 8.88 5.93
CA ASP A 69 -6.52 9.52 5.82
C ASP A 69 -7.32 8.88 4.66
N GLU A 70 -8.62 8.70 4.83
CA GLU A 70 -9.49 8.11 3.80
C GLU A 70 -9.48 8.94 2.51
N GLY A 71 -9.46 10.27 2.61
CA GLY A 71 -9.39 11.18 1.47
C GLY A 71 -8.08 11.04 0.70
N ASP A 72 -6.96 10.91 1.41
CA ASP A 72 -5.65 10.63 0.81
C ASP A 72 -5.62 9.27 0.12
N LEU A 73 -6.26 8.25 0.70
CA LEU A 73 -6.41 6.94 0.07
C LEU A 73 -7.23 7.01 -1.21
N TYR A 74 -8.42 7.64 -1.19
CA TYR A 74 -9.26 7.77 -2.41
C TYR A 74 -8.55 8.54 -3.52
N LYS A 75 -7.81 9.61 -3.18
CA LYS A 75 -7.00 10.36 -4.13
C LYS A 75 -5.92 9.48 -4.76
N ALA A 76 -5.17 8.75 -3.94
CA ALA A 76 -4.14 7.83 -4.39
C ALA A 76 -4.71 6.70 -5.25
N LEU A 77 -5.82 6.09 -4.86
CA LEU A 77 -6.51 5.06 -5.64
C LEU A 77 -7.01 5.60 -6.99
N GLY A 78 -7.52 6.83 -7.03
CA GLY A 78 -7.89 7.52 -8.27
C GLY A 78 -6.70 7.70 -9.21
N ASP A 79 -5.55 8.09 -8.68
CA ASP A 79 -4.31 8.24 -9.46
C ASP A 79 -3.75 6.90 -9.94
N LEU A 80 -3.82 5.85 -9.12
CA LEU A 80 -3.44 4.49 -9.50
C LEU A 80 -4.37 3.92 -10.57
N ARG A 81 -5.67 4.19 -10.47
CA ARG A 81 -6.67 3.78 -11.46
C ARG A 81 -6.42 4.43 -12.82
N LYS A 82 -6.12 5.73 -12.86
CA LYS A 82 -5.74 6.43 -14.11
C LYS A 82 -4.50 5.83 -14.78
N LYS A 83 -3.61 5.21 -14.00
CA LYS A 83 -2.41 4.52 -14.50
C LYS A 83 -2.63 3.04 -14.82
N GLY A 84 -3.85 2.52 -14.68
CA GLY A 84 -4.19 1.13 -14.95
C GLY A 84 -3.65 0.14 -13.90
N ILE A 85 -3.25 0.63 -12.72
CA ILE A 85 -2.68 -0.18 -11.64
C ILE A 85 -3.78 -0.77 -10.74
N VAL A 86 -4.90 -0.06 -10.56
CA VAL A 86 -6.09 -0.51 -9.83
C VAL A 86 -7.30 -0.40 -10.77
N VAL A 87 -8.06 -1.47 -10.99
CA VAL A 87 -9.18 -1.44 -11.97
C VAL A 87 -10.54 -1.14 -11.32
N SER A 88 -10.76 -1.55 -10.06
CA SER A 88 -12.01 -1.32 -9.32
C SER A 88 -11.77 -0.87 -7.89
N ILE A 89 -12.58 0.09 -7.43
CA ILE A 89 -12.65 0.54 -6.03
C ILE A 89 -14.09 0.23 -5.59
N SER A 90 -14.27 -0.70 -4.65
CA SER A 90 -15.56 -0.95 -4.01
C SER A 90 -15.80 0.14 -2.95
N SER A 91 -17.02 0.67 -2.88
CA SER A 91 -17.45 1.67 -1.89
C SER A 91 -18.12 1.03 -0.69
#